data_AF-A0A139PSX3-F1
#
_entry.id   AF-A0A139PSX3-F1
#
_cell.length_a   1.000
_cell.length_b   1.000
_cell.length_c   1.000
_cell.angle_alpha   90.00
_cell.angle_beta   90.00
_cell.angle_gamma   90.00
#
_symmetry.space_group_name_H-M   'P 1'
#
loop_
_entity.id
_entity.type
_entity.pdbx_description
1 polymer ?
#
loop_
_entity_poly.entity_id
_entity_poly.type
_entity_poly.pdbx_seq_one_letter_code
_entity_poly.pdbx_strand_id
1 'polypeptide(L)' 'MGGYTPELIILKKSVPARIVFDRKDPSPCLDQIVFPDFGVHADLPMGEEYVVEITPEQAGEYGFSCGMNMMHGKMIVE' A
#
# COMPACT_ATOMS: atom_id res chain seq x y z
N MET A 1 1.28 -16.24 -8.42
CA MET A 1 1.20 -14.82 -8.81
C MET A 1 1.38 -14.03 -7.53
N GLY A 2 2.46 -13.26 -7.44
CA GLY A 2 2.70 -12.36 -6.32
C GLY A 2 1.71 -11.21 -6.35
N GLY A 3 1.52 -10.58 -5.19
CA GLY A 3 0.57 -9.50 -4.97
C GLY A 3 0.69 -9.03 -3.52
N TYR A 4 -0.31 -8.34 -3.02
CA TYR A 4 -0.34 -7.93 -1.62
C TYR A 4 -1.04 -8.98 -0.77
N THR A 5 -0.47 -9.31 0.39
CA THR A 5 -1.12 -10.23 1.33
C THR A 5 -0.88 -9.72 2.75
N PRO A 6 -1.95 -9.30 3.45
CA PRO A 6 -3.33 -9.18 2.97
C PRO A 6 -3.48 -8.11 1.88
N GLU A 7 -4.36 -8.35 0.90
CA GLU A 7 -4.72 -7.34 -0.11
C GLU A 7 -5.77 -6.35 0.41
N LEU A 8 -6.52 -6.71 1.46
CA LEU A 8 -7.49 -5.86 2.13
C LEU A 8 -7.01 -5.53 3.54
N ILE A 9 -6.85 -4.24 3.82
CA ILE A 9 -6.48 -3.73 5.14
C ILE A 9 -7.57 -2.79 5.65
N ILE A 10 -7.77 -2.75 6.97
CA ILE A 10 -8.76 -1.89 7.63
C ILE A 10 -8.00 -0.96 8.58
N LEU A 11 -8.20 0.35 8.43
CA LEU A 11 -7.61 1.39 9.26
C LEU A 11 -8.69 2.21 9.95
N LYS A 12 -8.30 2.89 11.03
CA LYS A 12 -9.17 3.81 11.75
C LYS A 12 -9.06 5.22 11.21
N LYS A 13 -10.19 5.88 11.04
CA LYS A 13 -10.27 7.30 10.68
C LYS A 13 -9.53 8.17 11.71
N SER A 14 -8.82 9.17 11.21
CA SER A 14 -8.08 10.19 11.99
C SER A 14 -6.99 9.62 12.91
N VAL A 15 -6.53 8.39 12.66
CA VAL A 15 -5.43 7.75 13.38
C VAL A 15 -4.25 7.58 12.42
N PRO A 16 -3.05 8.12 12.73
CA PRO A 16 -1.86 7.86 11.94
C PRO A 16 -1.56 6.36 11.86
N ALA A 17 -1.52 5.84 10.65
CA ALA A 17 -1.26 4.44 10.35
C ALA A 17 0.10 4.28 9.68
N ARG A 18 0.79 3.19 10.03
CA ARG A 18 2.07 2.79 9.43
C ARG A 18 1.85 1.45 8.74
N ILE A 19 1.90 1.45 7.41
CA ILE A 19 1.76 0.26 6.59
C ILE A 19 3.16 -0.19 6.21
N VAL A 20 3.58 -1.35 6.71
CA VAL A 20 4.90 -1.92 6.44
C VAL A 20 4.81 -2.86 5.26
N PHE A 21 5.51 -2.55 4.19
CA PHE A 21 5.65 -3.37 3.01
C PHE A 21 6.97 -4.14 3.08
N ASP A 22 6.87 -5.46 3.16
CA ASP A 22 8.01 -6.38 3.10
C ASP A 22 8.03 -7.03 1.71
N ARG A 23 8.91 -6.53 0.84
CA ARG A 23 8.99 -7.00 -0.54
C ARG A 23 9.80 -8.30 -0.61
N LYS A 24 9.08 -9.41 -0.77
CA LYS A 24 9.64 -10.77 -0.95
C LYS A 24 9.68 -11.25 -2.40
N ASP A 25 8.98 -10.57 -3.30
CA ASP A 25 8.90 -10.94 -4.70
C ASP A 25 9.82 -10.03 -5.53
N PRO A 26 10.80 -10.61 -6.27
CA PRO A 26 11.74 -9.84 -7.09
C PRO A 26 11.12 -9.33 -8.39
N SER A 27 9.83 -9.57 -8.63
CA SER A 27 9.12 -9.07 -9.81
C SER A 27 9.23 -7.54 -9.89
N PRO A 28 9.60 -6.99 -11.06
CA PRO A 28 9.67 -5.55 -11.27
C PRO A 28 8.29 -4.89 -11.18
N CYS A 29 7.23 -5.67 -11.33
CA CYS A 29 5.87 -5.19 -11.12
C CYS A 29 5.65 -4.67 -9.70
N LEU A 30 6.37 -5.20 -8.70
CA LEU A 30 6.26 -4.84 -7.28
C LEU A 30 7.41 -3.94 -6.80
N ASP A 31 8.17 -3.32 -7.72
CA ASP A 31 9.23 -2.35 -7.38
C ASP A 31 8.69 -1.09 -6.69
N GLN A 32 7.39 -0.79 -6.85
CA GLN A 32 6.78 0.45 -6.37
C GLN A 32 5.39 0.20 -5.79
N ILE A 33 5.02 1.03 -4.82
CA ILE A 33 3.68 1.12 -4.24
C ILE A 33 3.09 2.51 -4.46
N VAL A 34 1.80 2.54 -4.79
CA VAL A 34 1.05 3.77 -5.07
C VAL A 34 -0.24 3.78 -4.25
N PHE A 35 -0.44 4.85 -3.48
CA PHE A 35 -1.74 5.21 -2.91
C PHE A 35 -2.20 6.53 -3.55
N PRO A 36 -2.98 6.50 -4.64
CA PRO A 36 -3.33 7.69 -5.41
C PRO A 36 -4.11 8.71 -4.60
N ASP A 37 -5.04 8.27 -3.74
CA ASP A 37 -5.85 9.15 -2.89
C ASP A 37 -5.03 9.88 -1.82
N PHE A 38 -3.84 9.38 -1.49
CA PHE A 38 -2.93 9.95 -0.50
C PHE A 38 -1.69 10.59 -1.13
N GLY A 39 -1.58 10.59 -2.46
CA GLY A 39 -0.40 11.09 -3.18
C GLY A 39 0.89 10.32 -2.85
N VAL A 40 0.79 9.09 -2.36
CA VAL A 40 1.96 8.26 -2.06
C VAL A 40 2.39 7.55 -3.33
N HIS A 41 3.66 7.72 -3.70
CA HIS A 41 4.34 6.93 -4.71
C HIS A 41 5.76 6.66 -4.19
N ALA A 42 6.03 5.41 -3.86
CA ALA A 42 7.28 5.03 -3.20
C ALA A 42 7.88 3.77 -3.82
N ASP A 43 9.21 3.72 -3.83
CA ASP A 43 9.96 2.53 -4.23
C ASP A 43 10.04 1.52 -3.07
N LEU A 44 9.85 0.24 -3.38
CA LEU A 44 9.95 -0.89 -2.47
C LEU A 44 11.26 -1.64 -2.73
N PRO A 45 12.32 -1.38 -1.95
CA PRO A 45 13.58 -2.13 -2.07
C PRO A 45 13.37 -3.62 -1.78
N MET A 46 14.03 -4.46 -2.57
CA MET A 46 13.91 -5.91 -2.44
C MET A 46 14.57 -6.41 -1.15
N GLY A 47 13.86 -7.22 -0.36
CA GLY A 47 14.38 -7.79 0.89
C GLY A 47 14.50 -6.79 2.03
N GLU A 48 13.93 -5.59 1.89
CA GLU A 48 13.88 -4.56 2.91
C GLU A 48 12.43 -4.18 3.22
N GLU A 49 12.19 -3.81 4.47
CA GLU A 49 10.90 -3.26 4.89
C GLU A 49 10.83 -1.78 4.55
N TYR A 50 9.78 -1.39 3.84
CA TYR A 50 9.48 0.01 3.58
C TYR A 50 8.20 0.41 4.30
N VAL A 51 8.22 1.55 5.00
CA VAL A 51 7.08 2.02 5.78
C VAL A 51 6.39 3.17 5.08
N VAL A 52 5.11 2.97 4.75
CA VAL A 52 4.22 4.02 4.25
C VAL A 52 3.41 4.55 5.43
N GLU A 53 3.56 5.84 5.72
CA GLU A 53 2.80 6.52 6.78
C GLU A 53 1.63 7.28 6.16
N ILE A 54 0.40 6.94 6.56
CA ILE A 54 -0.83 7.55 6.07
C ILE A 54 -1.70 7.93 7.26
N THR A 55 -2.27 9.13 7.24
CA THR A 55 -3.30 9.54 8.21
C THR A 55 -4.62 9.72 7.46
N PRO A 56 -5.51 8.72 7.45
CA PRO A 56 -6.75 8.84 6.70
C PRO A 56 -7.76 9.72 7.45
N GLU A 57 -8.08 10.88 6.88
CA GLU A 57 -9.00 11.84 7.51
C GLU A 57 -10.48 11.57 7.21
N GLN A 58 -10.75 10.79 6.16
CA GLN A 58 -12.10 10.48 5.70
C GLN A 58 -12.32 8.96 5.74
N ALA A 59 -13.54 8.57 6.13
CA ALA A 59 -13.95 7.16 6.06
C ALA A 59 -14.33 6.83 4.61
N GLY A 60 -14.02 5.61 4.18
CA GLY A 60 -14.24 5.18 2.81
C GLY A 60 -13.36 4.02 2.39
N GLU A 61 -13.48 3.65 1.12
CA GLU A 61 -12.63 2.65 0.48
C GLU A 61 -11.60 3.35 -0.39
N TYR A 62 -10.34 3.00 -0.19
CA TYR A 62 -9.19 3.54 -0.91
C TYR A 62 -8.46 2.42 -1.62
N GLY A 63 -8.11 2.63 -2.88
CA GLY A 63 -7.31 1.69 -3.65
C GLY A 63 -5.83 1.91 -3.42
N PHE A 64 -5.05 0.84 -3.42
CA PHE A 64 -3.60 0.94 -3.64
C PHE A 64 -3.18 -0.04 -4.72
N SER A 65 -2.11 0.28 -5.43
CA SER A 65 -1.61 -0.56 -6.50
C SER A 65 -0.11 -0.47 -6.63
N CYS A 66 0.48 -1.39 -7.40
CA CYS A 66 1.88 -1.25 -7.75
C CYS A 66 2.10 -0.12 -8.76
N GLY A 67 3.35 0.31 -8.96
CA GLY A 67 3.67 1.39 -9.92
C GLY A 67 3.21 1.15 -11.36
N MET A 68 3.06 -0.12 -11.77
CA MET A 68 2.53 -0.50 -13.08
C MET A 68 0.99 -0.59 -13.14
N ASN A 69 0.31 -0.36 -12.02
CA ASN A 69 -1.15 -0.48 -11.89
C ASN A 69 -1.71 -1.85 -12.32
N MET A 70 -0.99 -2.93 -11.97
CA MET A 70 -1.38 -4.31 -12.28
C MET A 70 -1.82 -5.09 -11.04
N MET A 71 -1.06 -4.98 -9.94
CA MET A 71 -1.40 -5.58 -8.66
C MET A 71 -2.13 -4.56 -7.82
N HIS A 72 -3.28 -4.93 -7.27
CA HIS A 72 -4.16 -4.04 -6.52
C HIS A 72 -4.41 -4.58 -5.13
N GLY A 73 -4.60 -3.67 -4.19
CA GLY A 73 -5.17 -3.92 -2.88
C GLY A 73 -6.15 -2.82 -2.52
N LYS A 74 -6.84 -3.02 -1.40
CA LYS A 74 -7.89 -2.15 -0.90
C LYS A 74 -7.63 -1.82 0.57
N MET A 75 -7.82 -0.56 0.91
CA MET A 75 -7.76 -0.04 2.26
C MET A 75 -9.13 0.52 2.64
N ILE A 76 -9.75 -0.06 3.66
CA ILE A 76 -11.01 0.42 4.21
C ILE A 76 -10.69 1.30 5.42
N VAL A 77 -11.29 2.48 5.48
CA VAL A 77 -11.17 3.38 6.62
C VAL A 77 -12.54 3.51 7.28
N GLU A 78 -12.60 3.17 8.57
CA GLU A 78 -13.80 3.28 9.43
C GLU A 78 -13.58 4.15 10.67
#